data_AF-A0A524AU06-F1
#
_entry.id   AF-A0A524AU06-F1
#
_cell.length_a   1.000
_cell.length_b   1.000
_cell.length_c   1.000
_cell.angle_alpha   90.00
_cell.angle_beta   90.00
_cell.angle_gamma   90.00
#
_symmetry.space_group_name_H-M   'P 1'
#
loop_
_entity.id
_entity.type
_entity.pdbx_description
1 polymer ?
#
loop_
_entity_poly.entity_id
_entity_poly.type
_entity_poly.pdbx_seq_one_letter_code
_entity_poly.pdbx_strand_id
1 'polypeptide(L)'
;MSEEENTLRESTATYVTALLDRPVGEITVRQLRQIIQEVIREEQRAAVSIDAEGYLVFPDEASYAAYLDTQPDRDPSRIRAYFINEHGFKVLYSDWVPTPEKARELEEARRQITAGEVVDGEEVFRELGL
;
A
#
# COMPACT_ATOMS: atom_id res chain seq x y z
N MET A 1 -19.96 3.47 8.86
CA MET A 1 -19.07 2.90 9.88
C MET A 1 -19.81 3.02 11.20
N SER A 2 -20.11 1.91 11.86
CA SER A 2 -21.00 1.87 13.02
C SER A 2 -20.28 2.42 14.25
N GLU A 3 -20.98 3.18 15.11
CA GLU A 3 -20.47 3.64 16.41
C GLU A 3 -20.00 2.47 17.31
N GLU A 4 -20.50 1.26 17.05
CA GLU A 4 -20.09 0.02 17.70
C GLU A 4 -18.67 -0.43 17.33
N GLU A 5 -18.21 -0.19 16.10
CA GLU A 5 -16.83 -0.53 15.70
C GLU A 5 -15.81 0.43 16.33
N ASN A 6 -16.21 1.68 16.54
CA ASN A 6 -15.34 2.70 17.14
C ASN A 6 -15.15 2.48 18.63
N THR A 7 -16.22 2.13 19.35
CA THR A 7 -16.19 1.78 20.78
C THR A 7 -15.42 0.49 21.07
N LEU A 8 -15.49 -0.51 20.17
CA LEU A 8 -14.65 -1.72 20.27
C LEU A 8 -13.16 -1.42 20.05
N ARG A 9 -12.81 -0.57 19.07
CA ARG A 9 -11.41 -0.14 18.85
C ARG A 9 -10.87 0.65 20.05
N GLU A 10 -11.61 1.61 20.57
CA GLU A 10 -11.21 2.37 21.76
C GLU A 10 -11.06 1.50 23.01
N SER A 11 -11.97 0.53 23.21
CA SER A 11 -11.89 -0.42 24.32
C SER A 11 -10.65 -1.32 24.22
N THR A 12 -10.37 -1.88 23.04
CA THR A 12 -9.15 -2.70 22.84
C THR A 12 -7.87 -1.90 23.00
N ALA A 13 -7.80 -0.67 22.48
CA ALA A 13 -6.65 0.20 22.65
C ALA A 13 -6.39 0.52 24.13
N THR A 14 -7.44 0.86 24.89
CA THR A 14 -7.32 1.16 26.34
C THR A 14 -6.87 -0.07 27.16
N TYR A 15 -7.35 -1.26 26.80
CA TYR A 15 -6.94 -2.50 27.46
C TYR A 15 -5.49 -2.89 27.17
N VAL A 16 -5.01 -2.67 25.95
CA VAL A 16 -3.61 -2.95 25.55
C VAL A 16 -2.65 -2.01 26.29
N THR A 17 -2.95 -0.71 26.37
CA THR A 17 -2.09 0.25 27.09
C THR A 17 -2.01 -0.06 28.60
N ALA A 18 -3.14 -0.38 29.23
CA ALA A 18 -3.17 -0.74 30.66
C ALA A 18 -2.45 -2.07 30.99
N LEU A 19 -2.12 -2.88 29.98
CA LEU A 19 -1.32 -4.09 30.10
C LEU A 19 0.18 -3.81 29.97
N LEU A 20 0.58 -2.78 29.20
CA LEU A 20 1.97 -2.41 28.96
C LEU A 20 2.61 -1.63 30.12
N ASP A 21 1.81 -0.96 30.96
CA ASP A 21 2.26 -0.23 32.15
C ASP A 21 2.39 -1.09 33.42
N ARG A 22 2.11 -2.40 33.33
CA ARG A 22 2.21 -3.31 34.48
C ARG A 22 3.63 -3.83 34.66
N PRO A 23 4.09 -4.04 35.91
CA PRO A 23 5.34 -4.74 36.16
C PRO A 23 5.35 -6.13 35.50
N VAL A 24 6.48 -6.52 34.92
CA VAL A 24 6.64 -7.83 34.27
C VAL A 24 6.36 -9.01 35.23
N GLY A 25 6.49 -8.81 36.54
CA GLY A 25 6.14 -9.81 37.55
C GLY A 25 4.63 -10.04 37.75
N GLU A 26 3.78 -9.16 37.22
CA GLU A 26 2.32 -9.21 37.38
C GLU A 26 1.59 -9.70 36.13
N ILE A 27 2.32 -9.95 35.04
CA ILE A 27 1.77 -10.54 33.82
C ILE A 27 1.93 -12.06 33.83
N THR A 28 0.91 -12.74 33.32
CA THR A 28 0.99 -14.18 33.09
C THR A 28 1.84 -14.47 31.86
N VAL A 29 2.42 -15.68 31.79
CA VAL A 29 3.15 -16.17 30.58
C VAL A 29 2.27 -16.09 29.33
N ARG A 30 0.95 -16.26 29.46
CA ARG A 30 -0.01 -16.12 28.36
C ARG A 30 -0.09 -14.68 27.84
N GLN A 31 -0.13 -13.70 28.74
CA GLN A 31 -0.15 -12.27 28.39
C GLN A 31 1.19 -11.85 27.78
N LEU A 32 2.31 -12.30 28.34
CA LEU A 32 3.64 -12.06 27.74
C LEU A 32 3.71 -12.60 26.31
N ARG A 33 3.19 -13.81 26.06
CA ARG A 33 3.12 -14.39 24.71
C ARG A 33 2.28 -13.52 23.76
N GLN A 34 1.16 -12.96 24.23
CA GLN A 34 0.32 -12.06 23.43
C GLN A 34 1.05 -10.77 23.07
N ILE A 35 1.69 -10.12 24.06
CA ILE A 35 2.48 -8.90 23.84
C ILE A 35 3.59 -9.16 22.82
N ILE A 36 4.34 -10.27 22.96
CA ILE A 36 5.39 -10.64 22.00
C ILE A 36 4.80 -10.85 20.59
N GLN A 37 3.65 -11.50 20.48
CA GLN A 37 2.99 -11.71 19.18
C GLN A 37 2.53 -10.40 18.54
N GLU A 38 2.03 -9.46 19.34
CA GLU A 38 1.64 -8.12 18.87
C GLU A 38 2.85 -7.32 18.41
N VAL A 39 3.91 -7.26 19.22
CA VAL A 39 5.17 -6.59 18.86
C VAL A 39 5.75 -7.19 17.59
N ILE A 40 5.82 -8.53 17.47
CA ILE A 40 6.32 -9.17 16.24
C ILE A 40 5.46 -8.80 15.03
N ARG A 41 4.13 -8.70 15.18
CA ARG A 41 3.24 -8.32 14.09
C ARG A 41 3.40 -6.84 13.71
N GLU A 42 3.61 -5.96 14.67
CA GLU A 42 3.86 -4.54 14.44
C GLU A 42 5.23 -4.33 13.78
N GLU A 43 6.27 -5.00 14.29
CA GLU A 43 7.61 -4.98 13.70
C GLU A 43 7.61 -5.59 12.29
N GLN A 44 6.89 -6.68 12.05
CA GLN A 44 6.74 -7.25 10.70
C GLN A 44 5.97 -6.33 9.75
N ARG A 45 5.06 -5.50 10.27
CA ARG A 45 4.41 -4.44 9.49
C ARG A 45 5.33 -3.25 9.22
N ALA A 46 6.44 -3.11 9.93
CA ALA A 46 7.43 -2.06 9.72
C ALA A 46 8.67 -2.54 8.95
N ALA A 47 8.90 -3.85 8.89
CA ALA A 47 10.09 -4.44 8.29
C ALA A 47 9.92 -4.74 6.81
N VAL A 48 10.93 -4.36 6.01
CA VAL A 48 11.07 -4.80 4.63
C VAL A 48 11.27 -6.32 4.61
N SER A 49 10.49 -7.02 3.79
CA SER A 49 10.57 -8.49 3.66
C SER A 49 10.94 -8.91 2.24
N ILE A 50 11.22 -10.20 2.03
CA ILE A 50 11.48 -10.77 0.70
C ILE A 50 10.39 -11.79 0.39
N ASP A 51 9.74 -11.66 -0.76
CA ASP A 51 8.73 -12.63 -1.21
C ASP A 51 9.36 -13.92 -1.78
N ALA A 52 8.51 -14.89 -2.11
CA ALA A 52 8.95 -16.19 -2.63
C ALA A 52 9.68 -16.10 -3.99
N GLU A 53 9.50 -15.02 -4.73
CA GLU A 53 10.14 -14.78 -6.01
C GLU A 53 11.45 -13.98 -5.84
N GLY A 54 11.72 -13.45 -4.66
CA GLY A 54 12.89 -12.64 -4.35
C GLY A 54 12.68 -11.13 -4.55
N TYR A 55 11.43 -10.64 -4.52
CA TYR A 55 11.12 -9.22 -4.49
C TYR A 55 11.23 -8.66 -3.07
N LEU A 56 11.77 -7.46 -2.95
CA LEU A 56 11.69 -6.68 -1.71
C LEU A 56 10.27 -6.13 -1.55
N VAL A 57 9.66 -6.42 -0.42
CA VAL A 57 8.30 -6.00 -0.07
C VAL A 57 8.41 -4.94 1.01
N PHE A 58 8.04 -3.72 0.65
CA PHE A 58 8.00 -2.59 1.54
C PHE A 58 6.62 -2.47 2.20
N PRO A 59 6.57 -2.08 3.48
CA PRO A 59 5.32 -1.98 4.22
C PRO A 59 4.46 -0.80 3.78
N ASP A 60 5.09 0.25 3.26
CA ASP A 60 4.43 1.48 2.85
C ASP A 60 5.18 2.13 1.66
N GLU A 61 4.50 3.08 1.02
CA GLU A 61 5.00 3.81 -0.14
C GLU A 61 6.24 4.65 0.19
N ALA A 62 6.30 5.28 1.37
CA ALA A 62 7.40 6.16 1.75
C ALA A 62 8.70 5.37 1.93
N SER A 63 8.64 4.21 2.58
CA SER A 63 9.76 3.28 2.73
C SER A 63 10.25 2.76 1.37
N TYR A 64 9.32 2.47 0.45
CA TYR A 64 9.65 2.07 -0.92
C TYR A 64 10.30 3.20 -1.73
N ALA A 65 9.74 4.41 -1.69
CA ALA A 65 10.29 5.59 -2.37
C ALA A 65 11.69 5.94 -1.86
N ALA A 66 11.90 5.92 -0.55
CA ALA A 66 13.21 6.13 0.05
C ALA A 66 14.25 5.09 -0.42
N TYR A 67 13.82 3.84 -0.64
CA TYR A 67 14.69 2.81 -1.23
C TYR A 67 15.03 3.07 -2.70
N LEU A 68 14.08 3.57 -3.49
CA LEU A 68 14.35 3.96 -4.88
C LEU A 68 15.33 5.13 -4.96
N ASP A 69 15.24 6.10 -4.04
CA ASP A 69 16.18 7.23 -3.97
C ASP A 69 17.64 6.79 -3.72
N THR A 70 17.85 5.63 -3.08
CA THR A 70 19.19 5.04 -2.92
C THR A 70 19.75 4.43 -4.21
N GLN A 71 18.92 4.29 -5.26
CA GLN A 71 19.27 3.67 -6.54
C GLN A 71 19.00 4.60 -7.72
N PRO A 72 19.61 5.80 -7.77
CA PRO A 72 19.34 6.79 -8.81
C PRO A 72 19.74 6.32 -10.23
N ASP A 73 20.69 5.39 -10.33
CA ASP A 73 21.19 4.86 -11.60
C ASP A 73 20.38 3.67 -12.13
N ARG A 74 19.33 3.24 -11.42
CA ARG A 74 18.48 2.12 -11.81
C ARG A 74 17.06 2.59 -12.09
N ASP A 75 16.61 2.21 -13.26
CA ASP A 75 15.23 2.31 -13.69
C ASP A 75 14.29 1.60 -12.67
N PRO A 76 13.34 2.33 -12.05
CA PRO A 76 12.36 1.79 -11.10
C PRO A 76 11.67 0.51 -11.58
N SER A 77 11.37 0.38 -12.88
CA SER A 77 10.71 -0.81 -13.43
C SER A 77 11.58 -2.07 -13.40
N ARG A 78 12.91 -1.92 -13.32
CA ARG A 78 13.87 -3.02 -13.21
C ARG A 78 14.20 -3.40 -11.77
N ILE A 79 13.78 -2.59 -10.81
CA ILE A 79 14.01 -2.85 -9.40
C ILE A 79 12.98 -3.87 -8.95
N ARG A 80 13.45 -5.03 -8.46
CA ARG A 80 12.59 -6.11 -7.91
C ARG A 80 12.10 -5.73 -6.52
N ALA A 81 11.30 -4.68 -6.43
CA ALA A 81 10.72 -4.18 -5.21
C ALA A 81 9.32 -3.62 -5.45
N TYR A 82 8.43 -3.81 -4.48
CA TYR A 82 7.08 -3.26 -4.48
C TYR A 82 6.65 -2.93 -3.05
N PHE A 83 5.62 -2.12 -2.89
CA PHE A 83 4.93 -1.95 -1.62
C PHE A 83 3.49 -2.46 -1.69
N ILE A 84 2.90 -2.73 -0.54
CA ILE A 84 1.49 -3.10 -0.44
C ILE A 84 0.72 -1.85 -0.02
N ASN A 85 -0.23 -1.41 -0.84
CA ASN A 85 -1.04 -0.24 -0.50
C ASN A 85 -2.09 -0.57 0.59
N GLU A 86 -2.81 0.45 1.08
CA GLU A 86 -3.82 0.31 2.14
C GLU A 86 -4.94 -0.68 1.81
N HIS A 87 -5.14 -0.98 0.52
CA HIS A 87 -6.14 -1.92 0.02
C HIS A 87 -5.58 -3.34 -0.22
N GLY A 88 -4.31 -3.59 0.07
CA GLY A 88 -3.67 -4.90 -0.09
C GLY A 88 -3.15 -5.19 -1.50
N PHE A 89 -3.12 -4.20 -2.40
CA PHE A 89 -2.59 -4.39 -3.75
C PHE A 89 -1.08 -4.19 -3.79
N LYS A 90 -0.41 -5.01 -4.62
CA LYS A 90 1.01 -4.83 -4.95
C LYS A 90 1.15 -3.63 -5.88
N VAL A 91 1.95 -2.65 -5.49
CA VAL A 91 2.21 -1.43 -6.26
C VAL A 91 3.71 -1.28 -6.47
N LEU A 92 4.10 -1.02 -7.71
CA LEU A 92 5.47 -0.76 -8.13
C LEU A 92 5.50 0.53 -8.92
N TYR A 93 6.56 1.32 -8.75
CA TYR A 93 6.79 2.45 -9.64
C TYR A 93 7.42 1.92 -10.92
N SER A 94 6.73 2.13 -12.04
CA SER A 94 7.36 2.09 -13.35
C SER A 94 7.41 3.52 -13.85
N ASP A 95 8.60 4.02 -14.12
CA ASP A 95 8.87 5.17 -14.97
C ASP A 95 8.51 4.84 -16.43
N TRP A 96 7.24 4.50 -16.64
CA TRP A 96 6.72 4.11 -17.93
C TRP A 96 6.89 5.27 -18.90
N VAL A 97 7.82 5.10 -19.85
CA VAL A 97 8.00 6.01 -20.97
C VAL A 97 7.07 5.53 -22.10
N PRO A 98 6.19 6.40 -22.63
CA PRO A 98 5.35 6.04 -23.77
C PRO A 98 6.21 5.56 -24.94
N THR A 99 5.87 4.40 -25.51
CA THR A 99 6.45 4.00 -26.79
C THR A 99 6.10 5.05 -27.85
N PRO A 100 6.87 5.17 -28.95
CA PRO A 100 6.54 6.11 -30.03
C PRO A 100 5.11 5.92 -30.59
N GLU A 101 4.62 4.68 -30.62
CA GLU A 101 3.25 4.36 -30.99
C GLU A 101 2.25 4.91 -29.97
N LYS A 102 2.51 4.71 -28.68
CA LYS A 102 1.64 5.19 -27.61
C LYS A 102 1.64 6.71 -27.50
N ALA A 103 2.76 7.36 -27.78
CA ALA A 103 2.86 8.81 -27.88
C ALA A 103 1.98 9.36 -29.01
N ARG A 104 1.95 8.68 -30.17
CA ARG A 104 1.06 9.04 -31.29
C ARG A 104 -0.42 8.85 -30.92
N GLU A 105 -0.77 7.74 -30.27
CA GLU A 105 -2.14 7.53 -29.78
C GLU A 105 -2.58 8.63 -28.81
N LEU A 106 -1.70 9.04 -27.89
CA LEU A 106 -1.99 10.14 -26.96
C LEU A 106 -2.16 11.47 -27.67
N GLU A 107 -1.36 11.74 -28.71
CA GLU A 107 -1.47 12.96 -29.52
C GLU A 107 -2.75 12.98 -30.37
N GLU A 108 -3.18 11.83 -30.89
CA GLU A 108 -4.46 11.64 -31.59
C GLU A 108 -5.63 11.90 -30.64
N ALA A 109 -5.63 11.26 -29.47
CA ALA A 109 -6.65 11.46 -28.44
C ALA A 109 -6.74 12.93 -28.01
N ARG A 110 -5.59 13.61 -27.87
CA ARG A 110 -5.54 15.04 -27.52
C ARG A 110 -6.16 15.92 -28.61
N ARG A 111 -6.00 15.56 -29.88
CA ARG A 111 -6.66 16.23 -31.01
C ARG A 111 -8.17 16.02 -31.00
N GLN A 112 -8.63 14.79 -30.76
CA GLN A 112 -10.07 14.48 -30.63
C GLN A 112 -10.73 15.27 -29.50
N ILE A 113 -10.09 15.34 -28.32
CA ILE A 113 -10.56 16.14 -27.19
C ILE A 113 -10.68 17.62 -27.57
N THR A 114 -9.68 18.17 -28.27
CA THR A 114 -9.69 19.57 -28.71
C THR A 114 -10.76 19.83 -29.76
N ALA A 115 -11.06 18.84 -30.61
CA ALA A 115 -12.12 18.90 -31.62
C ALA A 115 -13.53 18.71 -31.03
N GLY A 116 -13.65 18.36 -29.74
CA GLY A 116 -14.92 18.06 -29.09
C GLY A 116 -15.47 16.67 -29.41
N GLU A 117 -14.65 15.79 -30.00
CA GLU A 117 -14.96 14.38 -30.26
C GLU A 117 -14.75 13.55 -29.00
N VAL A 118 -15.50 13.89 -27.94
CA VAL A 118 -15.47 13.19 -26.65
C VAL A 118 -16.82 12.53 -26.40
N VAL A 119 -16.79 11.36 -25.78
CA VAL A 119 -18.00 10.65 -25.35
C VAL A 119 -18.20 10.90 -23.87
N ASP A 120 -19.45 11.07 -23.45
CA ASP A 120 -19.79 11.24 -22.04
C ASP A 120 -19.49 9.96 -21.27
N GLY A 121 -18.78 10.10 -20.14
CA GLY A 121 -18.36 8.96 -19.33
C GLY A 121 -19.54 8.17 -18.75
N GLU A 122 -20.62 8.83 -18.33
CA GLU A 122 -21.79 8.16 -17.75
C GLU A 122 -22.53 7.32 -18.79
N GLU A 123 -22.54 7.76 -20.04
CA GLU A 123 -23.12 7.00 -21.16
C GLU A 123 -22.29 5.76 -21.48
N VAL A 124 -20.96 5.89 -21.51
CA VAL A 124 -20.03 4.76 -21.72
C VAL A 124 -20.12 3.74 -20.57
N PHE A 125 -20.17 4.18 -19.31
CA PHE A 125 -20.29 3.26 -18.18
C PHE A 125 -21.61 2.49 -18.21
N ARG A 126 -22.71 3.17 -18.57
CA ARG A 126 -24.02 2.54 -18.74
C ARG A 126 -24.04 1.49 -19.85
N GLU A 127 -23.39 1.76 -20.98
CA GLU A 127 -23.25 0.79 -22.08
C GLU A 127 -22.37 -0.40 -21.72
N LEU A 128 -21.32 -0.18 -20.93
CA LEU A 128 -20.40 -1.22 -20.48
C LEU A 128 -20.91 -2.01 -19.27
N GLY A 129 -22.05 -1.60 -18.68
CA GLY A 129 -22.65 -2.25 -17.51
C GLY A 129 -21.84 -2.07 -16.22
N LEU A 130 -21.10 -0.96 -16.12
CA LEU A 130 -20.28 -0.57 -14.97
C LEU A 130 -21.01 0.44 -14.07
#